data_AF-A0A512JIU6-F1
#
_entry.id   AF-A0A512JIU6-F1
#
_cell.length_a   1.000
_cell.length_b   1.000
_cell.length_c   1.000
_cell.angle_alpha   90.00
_cell.angle_beta   90.00
_cell.angle_gamma   90.00
#
_symmetry.space_group_name_H-M   'P 1'
#
loop_
_entity.id
_entity.type
_entity.pdbx_description
1 polymer ?
#
loop_
_entity_poly.entity_id
_entity_poly.type
_entity_poly.pdbx_seq_one_letter_code
_entity_poly.pdbx_strand_id
1 'polypeptide(L)'
;MLGRSHMPLHMLLRMGRGAVIELESTETDMVEILANDHPIARGQIVVTGNRIAIEVTELIRRPAVIREPGMTIGEGEVPVLEHAEALL
;
A
#
# COMPACT_ATOMS: atom_id res chain seq x y z
N MET A 1 -1.46 -5.22 -0.47
CA MET A 1 -2.57 -5.62 0.40
C MET A 1 -3.67 -6.12 -0.54
N LEU A 2 -4.17 -7.33 -0.33
CA LEU A 2 -5.09 -7.99 -1.28
C LEU A 2 -6.50 -7.41 -1.27
N GLY A 3 -6.94 -6.86 -0.13
CA GLY A 3 -8.20 -6.14 0.00
C GLY A 3 -8.55 -5.87 1.45
N ARG A 4 -9.49 -4.94 1.67
CA ARG A 4 -10.15 -4.69 2.96
C ARG A 4 -11.64 -4.93 2.78
N SER A 5 -12.34 -5.11 3.89
CA SER A 5 -13.79 -5.16 3.91
C SER A 5 -14.27 -4.57 5.23
N HIS A 6 -15.09 -3.53 5.17
CA HIS A 6 -15.74 -2.98 6.36
C HIS A 6 -17.03 -3.72 6.66
N MET A 7 -17.11 -4.38 7.82
CA MET A 7 -18.31 -5.09 8.26
C MET A 7 -18.74 -4.73 9.68
N PRO A 8 -20.05 -4.77 10.00
CA PRO A 8 -20.53 -4.58 11.36
C PRO A 8 -20.05 -5.68 12.31
N LEU A 9 -19.75 -5.32 13.55
CA LEU A 9 -19.24 -6.25 14.57
C LEU A 9 -20.13 -7.49 14.77
N HIS A 10 -21.46 -7.33 14.75
CA HIS A 10 -22.38 -8.45 14.93
C HIS A 10 -22.31 -9.48 13.80
N MET A 11 -21.94 -9.06 12.58
CA MET A 11 -21.75 -9.94 11.43
C MET A 11 -20.47 -10.75 11.60
N LEU A 12 -19.38 -10.08 12.01
CA LEU A 12 -18.10 -10.70 12.31
C LEU A 12 -18.23 -11.77 13.42
N LEU A 13 -18.94 -11.46 14.50
CA LEU A 13 -19.16 -12.38 15.63
C LEU A 13 -20.03 -13.60 15.27
N ARG A 14 -20.87 -13.49 14.24
CA ARG A 14 -21.73 -14.58 13.76
C ARG A 14 -21.09 -15.41 12.66
N MET A 15 -19.85 -15.10 12.24
CA MET A 15 -19.16 -15.90 11.23
C MET A 15 -18.82 -17.29 11.77
N GLY A 16 -19.25 -18.31 11.04
CA GLY A 16 -18.91 -19.71 11.29
C GLY A 16 -17.96 -20.26 10.25
N ARG A 17 -17.69 -21.57 10.31
CA ARG A 17 -16.92 -22.25 9.27
C ARG A 17 -17.67 -22.19 7.94
N GLY A 18 -16.98 -21.74 6.88
CA GLY A 18 -17.57 -21.58 5.56
C GLY A 18 -18.19 -20.21 5.29
N ALA A 19 -18.01 -19.23 6.18
CA ALA A 19 -18.37 -17.85 5.88
C ALA A 19 -17.49 -17.32 4.72
N VAL A 20 -18.14 -16.83 3.67
CA VAL A 20 -17.50 -16.18 2.52
C VAL A 20 -17.65 -14.67 2.71
N ILE A 21 -16.55 -13.93 2.54
CA ILE A 21 -16.50 -12.47 2.70
C ILE A 21 -16.07 -11.88 1.38
N GLU A 22 -16.89 -10.99 0.84
CA GLU A 22 -16.51 -10.18 -0.31
C GLU A 22 -15.53 -9.11 0.16
N LEU A 23 -14.36 -9.07 -0.50
CA LEU A 23 -13.39 -8.01 -0.32
C LEU A 23 -13.71 -6.87 -1.29
N GLU A 24 -13.33 -5.66 -0.92
CA GLU A 24 -13.50 -4.46 -1.76
C GLU A 24 -12.53 -4.41 -2.95
N SER A 25 -11.67 -5.42 -3.11
CA SER A 25 -10.62 -5.47 -4.13
C SER A 25 -10.88 -6.57 -5.14
N THR A 26 -10.76 -6.21 -6.41
CA THR A 26 -10.97 -7.12 -7.55
C THR A 26 -9.62 -7.63 -8.09
N GLU A 27 -9.61 -8.72 -8.85
CA GLU A 27 -8.39 -9.28 -9.47
C GLU A 27 -7.66 -8.29 -10.39
N THR A 28 -8.37 -7.29 -10.90
CA THR A 28 -7.84 -6.25 -11.79
C THR A 28 -7.37 -4.99 -11.06
N ASP A 29 -7.60 -4.88 -9.75
CA ASP A 29 -7.25 -3.68 -9.00
C ASP A 29 -5.76 -3.60 -8.69
N MET A 30 -5.26 -2.37 -8.67
CA MET A 30 -3.89 -2.06 -8.26
C MET A 30 -3.78 -2.17 -6.73
N VAL A 31 -2.82 -2.95 -6.26
CA VAL A 31 -2.58 -3.18 -4.83
C VAL A 31 -1.36 -2.44 -4.31
N GLU A 32 -1.47 -1.89 -3.10
CA GLU A 32 -0.35 -1.28 -2.39
C GLU A 32 0.47 -2.34 -1.64
N ILE A 33 1.77 -2.38 -1.90
CA ILE A 33 2.72 -3.24 -1.19
C ILE A 33 3.21 -2.47 0.02
N LEU A 34 2.91 -3.01 1.21
CA LEU A 34 3.26 -2.42 2.49
C LEU A 34 4.45 -3.17 3.10
N ALA A 35 5.39 -2.44 3.66
CA ALA A 35 6.44 -2.96 4.53
C ALA A 35 6.39 -2.21 5.85
N ASN A 36 6.14 -2.91 6.97
CA ASN A 36 5.93 -2.30 8.29
C ASN A 36 4.87 -1.17 8.25
N ASP A 37 3.71 -1.44 7.65
CA ASP A 37 2.62 -0.48 7.48
C ASP A 37 2.96 0.77 6.64
N HIS A 38 4.12 0.79 5.98
CA HIS A 38 4.53 1.86 5.06
C HIS A 38 4.40 1.41 3.60
N PRO A 39 3.74 2.16 2.71
CA PRO A 39 3.63 1.83 1.30
C PRO A 39 4.98 2.02 0.58
N ILE A 40 5.50 0.95 0.00
CA ILE A 40 6.79 0.93 -0.70
C ILE A 40 6.65 0.76 -2.21
N ALA A 41 5.52 0.25 -2.69
CA ALA A 41 5.32 -0.04 -4.10
C ALA A 41 3.83 -0.24 -4.39
N ARG A 42 3.47 -0.16 -5.67
CA ARG A 42 2.17 -0.54 -6.21
C ARG A 42 2.35 -1.60 -7.29
N GLY A 43 1.38 -2.50 -7.41
CA GLY A 43 1.46 -3.60 -8.37
C GLY A 43 0.10 -4.17 -8.72
N GLN A 44 0.09 -4.99 -9.77
CA GLN A 44 -1.10 -5.71 -10.22
C GLN A 44 -1.08 -7.15 -9.70
N ILE A 45 -2.25 -7.68 -9.34
CA ILE A 45 -2.39 -9.09 -8.95
C ILE A 45 -2.40 -9.97 -10.20
N VAL A 46 -1.63 -11.05 -10.15
CA VAL A 46 -1.66 -12.11 -11.17
C VAL A 46 -1.93 -13.45 -10.48
N VAL A 47 -3.06 -14.07 -10.81
CA VAL A 47 -3.45 -15.37 -10.26
C VAL A 47 -3.15 -16.46 -11.29
N THR A 48 -2.27 -17.39 -10.93
CA THR A 48 -1.92 -18.54 -11.78
C THR A 48 -2.30 -19.83 -11.08
N GLY A 49 -3.48 -20.35 -11.40
CA GLY A 49 -4.04 -21.56 -10.79
C GLY A 49 -4.23 -21.38 -9.28
N ASN A 50 -3.36 -22.00 -8.49
CA ASN A 50 -3.39 -21.91 -7.03
C ASN A 50 -2.31 -20.99 -6.43
N ARG A 51 -1.63 -20.19 -7.27
CA ARG A 51 -0.60 -19.23 -6.84
C ARG A 51 -1.08 -17.82 -7.09
N ILE A 52 -0.94 -16.98 -6.08
CA ILE A 52 -1.17 -15.54 -6.18
C ILE A 52 0.20 -14.88 -6.22
N ALA A 53 0.48 -14.16 -7.31
CA ALA A 53 1.67 -13.36 -7.49
C ALA A 53 1.28 -11.89 -7.63
N ILE A 54 2.23 -11.00 -7.38
CA ILE A 54 2.07 -9.56 -7.57
C ILE A 54 3.17 -9.12 -8.53
N GLU A 55 2.76 -8.51 -9.65
CA GLU A 55 3.67 -7.85 -10.57
C GLU A 55 3.84 -6.39 -10.13
N VAL A 56 5.07 -5.98 -9.83
CA VAL A 56 5.36 -4.63 -9.34
C VAL A 56 5.34 -3.65 -10.51
N THR A 57 4.41 -2.70 -10.47
CA THR A 57 4.25 -1.67 -11.52
C THR A 57 5.02 -0.41 -11.16
N GLU A 58 4.94 0.03 -9.91
CA GLU A 58 5.55 1.28 -9.45
C GLU A 58 6.25 1.08 -8.11
N LEU A 59 7.44 1.68 -7.97
CA LEU A 59 8.17 1.70 -6.70
C LEU A 59 8.08 3.09 -6.08
N ILE A 60 7.56 3.18 -4.86
CA ILE A 60 7.54 4.42 -4.09
C ILE A 60 8.93 4.61 -3.50
N ARG A 61 9.66 5.62 -4.00
CA ARG A 61 11.00 5.90 -3.49
C ARG A 61 10.89 6.52 -2.10
N ARG A 62 11.69 6.00 -1.18
CA ARG A 62 11.94 6.68 0.09
C ARG A 62 12.46 8.09 -0.21
N PRO A 63 11.88 9.16 0.37
CA PRO A 63 12.40 10.51 0.15
C PRO A 63 13.87 10.53 0.57
N ALA A 64 14.73 10.88 -0.38
CA ALA A 64 16.15 11.05 -0.11
C ALA A 64 16.27 12.26 0.82
N VAL A 65 16.49 12.01 2.11
CA VAL A 65 16.77 13.07 3.07
C VAL A 65 18.14 13.62 2.73
N ILE A 66 18.16 14.72 1.97
CA ILE A 66 19.39 15.46 1.68
C ILE A 66 19.82 16.11 3.00
N ARG A 67 20.85 15.54 3.63
CA ARG A 67 21.53 16.19 4.75
C ARG A 67 22.63 17.04 4.16
N GLU A 68 22.38 18.33 3.99
CA GLU A 68 23.44 19.26 3.65
C GLU A 68 24.45 19.32 4.82
N PRO A 69 25.76 19.19 4.55
CA PRO A 69 26.77 19.31 5.60
C PRO A 69 26.70 20.70 6.24
N GLY A 70 26.28 20.77 7.51
CA GLY A 70 26.14 22.04 8.25
C GLY A 70 24.77 22.28 8.89
N MET A 71 23.78 21.40 8.67
CA MET A 71 22.45 21.55 9.25
C MET A 71 22.44 21.16 10.74
N THR A 72 22.14 22.13 11.61
CA THR A 72 21.98 21.90 13.06
C THR A 72 20.57 21.37 13.33
N ILE A 73 20.46 20.32 14.16
CA ILE A 73 19.17 19.70 14.52
C ILE A 73 18.35 20.73 15.31
N GLY A 74 17.49 21.49 14.62
CA GLY A 74 16.65 22.51 15.24
C GLY A 74 15.97 23.53 14.31
N GLU A 75 16.45 23.74 13.08
CA GLU A 75 15.96 24.84 12.21
C GLU A 75 15.45 24.41 10.84
N GLY A 76 15.30 23.10 10.60
CA GLY A 76 14.86 22.58 9.30
C GLY A 76 13.40 22.19 9.26
N GLU A 77 12.58 22.93 8.52
CA GLU A 77 11.44 22.30 7.87
C GLU A 77 11.98 21.18 6.97
N VAL A 78 11.49 19.97 7.14
CA VAL A 78 11.86 18.85 6.27
C VAL A 78 11.16 19.10 4.93
N PRO A 79 11.87 19.39 3.83
CA PRO A 79 11.22 19.53 2.54
C PRO A 79 10.90 18.11 2.06
N VAL A 80 9.70 17.64 2.36
CA VAL A 80 9.14 16.46 1.72
C VAL A 80 8.69 16.92 0.33
N LEU A 81 9.43 16.54 -0.71
CA LEU A 81 9.01 16.79 -2.09
C LEU A 81 7.79 15.92 -2.41
N GLU A 82 6.61 16.42 -2.09
CA GLU A 82 5.29 15.93 -2.52
C GLU A 82 5.02 16.38 -3.97
N HIS A 83 5.83 15.98 -4.95
CA HIS A 83 5.52 16.25 -6.35
C HIS A 83 5.87 15.06 -7.25
N ALA A 84 4.87 14.20 -7.46
CA ALA A 84 4.79 13.32 -8.62
C ALA A 84 3.35 13.28 -9.20
N GLU A 85 2.60 14.38 -9.12
CA GLU A 85 1.39 14.60 -9.93
C GLU A 85 1.58 15.84 -10.81
N ALA A 86 2.43 15.72 -11.82
CA ALA A 86 2.41 16.55 -13.02
C ALA A 86 3.44 16.02 -14.03
N LEU A 87 3.03 15.09 -14.90
CA LEU A 87 3.47 14.97 -16.32
C LEU A 87 3.13 13.57 -16.88
N LEU A 88 1.86 13.38 -17.27
CA LEU A 88 1.37 13.10 -18.64
C LEU A 88 -0.08 12.63 -18.60
#